data_AF-A0A4R6Y9M8-F1
#
_entry.id   AF-A0A4R6Y9M8-F1
#
_cell.length_a   1.000
_cell.length_b   1.000
_cell.length_c   1.000
_cell.angle_alpha   90.00
_cell.angle_beta   90.00
_cell.angle_gamma   90.00
#
_symmetry.space_group_name_H-M   'P 1'
#
loop_
_entity.id
_entity.type
_entity.pdbx_description
1 polymer ?
#
loop_
_entity_poly.entity_id
_entity_poly.type
_entity_poly.pdbx_seq_one_letter_code
_entity_poly.pdbx_strand_id
1 'polypeptide(L)'
;MLTQMQIDMAKSLYEQAHRAAEFAHASWLVHQKLYRFMFPLASEAEFEKLMAVQNAHYEQAIEYMKQMHEAYERMLKTADVSNNASKKL
;
A
#
# COMPACT_ATOMS: atom_id res chain seq x y z
N MET A 1 17.80 -0.10 -20.91
CA MET A 1 18.31 0.75 -19.82
C MET A 1 17.15 1.59 -19.32
N LEU A 2 16.85 1.58 -18.01
CA LEU A 2 15.84 2.45 -17.41
C LEU A 2 16.40 3.86 -17.25
N THR A 3 15.58 4.88 -17.48
CA THR A 3 15.96 6.29 -17.30
C THR A 3 15.72 6.73 -15.86
N GLN A 4 16.45 7.75 -15.39
CA GLN A 4 16.24 8.35 -14.07
C GLN A 4 14.78 8.83 -13.89
N MET A 5 14.19 9.41 -14.94
CA MET A 5 12.79 9.84 -14.95
C MET A 5 11.81 8.69 -14.68
N GLN A 6 12.06 7.50 -15.23
CA GLN A 6 11.21 6.32 -14.99
C GLN A 6 11.33 5.83 -13.53
N ILE A 7 12.52 5.93 -12.93
CA ILE A 7 12.75 5.57 -11.53
C ILE A 7 12.05 6.56 -10.59
N ASP A 8 12.19 7.86 -10.85
CA ASP A 8 11.57 8.91 -10.04
C ASP A 8 10.03 8.84 -10.12
N MET A 9 9.48 8.54 -11.31
CA MET A 9 8.05 8.32 -11.49
C MET A 9 7.56 7.09 -10.71
N ALA A 10 8.28 5.97 -10.76
CA ALA A 10 7.93 4.77 -10.02
C ALA A 10 7.96 5.03 -8.50
N LYS A 11 8.97 5.76 -8.01
CA LYS A 11 9.05 6.18 -6.60
C LYS A 11 7.83 7.03 -6.20
N SER A 12 7.47 8.03 -7.00
CA SER A 12 6.31 8.89 -6.74
C SER A 12 5.00 8.09 -6.67
N LEU A 13 4.80 7.13 -7.58
CA LEU A 13 3.63 6.26 -7.58
C LEU A 13 3.58 5.36 -6.34
N TYR A 14 4.72 4.78 -5.96
CA TYR A 14 4.83 4.01 -4.71
C TYR A 14 4.48 4.85 -3.48
N GLU A 15 5.03 6.06 -3.37
CA GLU A 15 4.75 6.96 -2.24
C GLU A 15 3.27 7.38 -2.17
N GLN A 16 2.63 7.58 -3.32
CA GLN A 16 1.19 7.85 -3.38
C GLN A 16 0.36 6.65 -2.92
N ALA A 17 0.69 5.44 -3.39
CA ALA A 17 0.03 4.21 -2.96
C ALA A 17 0.22 3.95 -1.46
N HIS A 18 1.41 4.22 -0.92
CA HIS A 18 1.72 4.11 0.50
C HIS A 18 0.85 5.04 1.34
N ARG A 19 0.78 6.34 0.99
CA ARG A 19 -0.09 7.30 1.67
C ARG A 19 -1.57 6.92 1.62
N ALA A 20 -2.04 6.38 0.49
CA ALA A 20 -3.41 5.91 0.35
C ALA A 20 -3.69 4.71 1.27
N ALA A 21 -2.75 3.77 1.38
CA ALA A 21 -2.86 2.63 2.28
C ALA A 21 -2.87 3.06 3.76
N GLU A 22 -2.02 4.01 4.15
CA GLU A 22 -2.01 4.58 5.51
C GLU A 22 -3.33 5.29 5.84
N PHE A 23 -3.85 6.08 4.91
CA PHE A 23 -5.14 6.76 5.08
C PHE A 23 -6.30 5.76 5.20
N ALA A 24 -6.32 4.72 4.36
CA ALA A 24 -7.30 3.63 4.45
C ALA A 24 -7.20 2.92 5.81
N HIS A 25 -5.99 2.65 6.31
CA HIS A 25 -5.78 2.05 7.62
C HIS A 25 -6.32 2.92 8.76
N ALA A 26 -5.98 4.21 8.76
CA ALA A 26 -6.44 5.14 9.78
C ALA A 26 -7.98 5.27 9.77
N SER A 27 -8.57 5.40 8.57
CA SER A 27 -10.02 5.46 8.40
C SER A 27 -10.71 4.20 8.93
N TRP A 28 -10.11 3.04 8.67
CA TRP A 28 -10.58 1.75 9.15
C TRP A 28 -10.60 1.67 10.68
N LEU A 29 -9.52 2.06 11.35
CA LEU A 29 -9.45 2.09 12.81
C LEU A 29 -10.46 3.07 13.43
N VAL A 30 -10.65 4.24 12.80
CA VAL A 30 -11.64 5.22 13.25
C VAL A 30 -13.05 4.64 13.12
N HIS A 31 -13.37 3.97 12.02
CA HIS A 31 -14.68 3.36 11.81
C HIS A 31 -14.98 2.28 12.86
N GLN A 32 -14.02 1.39 13.14
CA GLN A 32 -14.17 0.38 14.19
C GLN A 32 -14.47 1.01 15.56
N LYS A 33 -13.71 2.04 15.94
CA LYS A 33 -13.88 2.72 17.22
C LYS A 33 -15.22 3.44 17.31
N LEU A 34 -15.64 4.13 16.24
CA LEU A 34 -16.94 4.78 16.17
C LEU A 34 -18.09 3.78 16.30
N TYR A 35 -18.00 2.64 15.61
CA TYR A 35 -19.01 1.60 15.72
C TYR A 35 -19.14 1.09 17.16
N ARG A 36 -18.01 0.75 17.80
CA ARG A 36 -18.00 0.28 19.20
C ARG A 36 -18.53 1.33 20.17
N PHE A 37 -18.27 2.60 19.91
CA PHE A 37 -18.82 3.70 20.69
C PHE A 37 -20.35 3.83 20.53
N MET A 38 -20.86 3.74 19.29
CA MET A 38 -22.29 3.88 19.00
C MET A 38 -23.11 2.66 19.43
N PHE A 39 -22.51 1.47 19.39
CA PHE A 39 -23.17 0.20 19.68
C PHE A 39 -22.40 -0.60 20.75
N PRO A 40 -22.35 -0.12 22.01
CA PRO A 40 -21.52 -0.74 23.06
C PRO A 40 -22.02 -2.12 23.50
N LEU A 41 -23.28 -2.47 23.17
CA LEU A 41 -23.89 -3.76 23.49
C LEU A 41 -23.98 -4.69 22.26
N ALA A 42 -23.51 -4.26 21.08
CA ALA A 42 -23.49 -5.11 19.90
C ALA A 42 -22.60 -6.32 20.14
N SER A 43 -23.02 -7.47 19.61
CA SER A 43 -22.24 -8.69 19.71
C SER A 43 -20.97 -8.62 18.87
N GLU A 44 -19.95 -9.39 19.25
CA GLU A 44 -18.73 -9.55 18.44
C GLU A 44 -19.03 -10.05 17.03
N ALA A 45 -19.99 -10.97 16.88
CA ALA A 45 -20.38 -11.51 15.58
C ALA A 45 -21.00 -10.45 14.65
N GLU A 46 -21.83 -9.55 15.17
CA GLU A 46 -22.38 -8.43 14.40
C GLU A 46 -21.31 -7.42 14.02
N PHE A 47 -20.39 -7.14 14.96
CA PHE A 47 -19.23 -6.29 14.70
C PHE A 47 -18.39 -6.86 13.56
N GLU A 48 -17.95 -8.12 13.64
CA GLU A 48 -17.13 -8.77 12.62
C GLU A 48 -17.80 -8.77 11.24
N LYS A 49 -19.11 -9.06 11.18
CA LYS A 49 -19.86 -9.06 9.91
C LYS A 49 -19.90 -7.69 9.26
N LEU A 50 -20.17 -6.63 10.03
CA LEU A 50 -20.18 -5.26 9.51
C LEU A 50 -18.79 -4.77 9.14
N MET A 51 -17.79 -5.23 9.89
CA MET A 51 -16.41 -4.88 9.68
C MET A 51 -15.78 -5.58 8.46
N ALA A 52 -16.24 -6.77 8.09
CA ALA A 52 -15.67 -7.56 7.00
C ALA A 52 -15.65 -6.84 5.63
N VAL A 53 -16.70 -6.10 5.27
CA VAL A 53 -16.82 -5.45 3.95
C VAL A 53 -15.82 -4.31 3.79
N GLN A 54 -15.62 -3.50 4.83
CA GLN A 54 -14.65 -2.41 4.79
C GLN A 54 -13.20 -2.90 4.91
N ASN A 55 -12.97 -4.03 5.58
CA ASN A 55 -11.65 -4.65 5.65
C ASN A 55 -11.12 -5.04 4.25
N ALA A 56 -11.98 -5.54 3.36
CA ALA A 56 -11.60 -5.97 2.02
C ALA A 56 -10.96 -4.84 1.16
N HIS A 57 -11.45 -3.61 1.26
CA HIS A 57 -10.91 -2.46 0.50
C HIS A 57 -9.56 -1.98 1.06
N TYR A 58 -9.39 -2.04 2.38
CA TYR A 58 -8.13 -1.73 3.05
C TYR A 58 -7.04 -2.76 2.71
N GLU A 59 -7.36 -4.05 2.77
CA GLU A 59 -6.43 -5.12 2.44
C GLU A 59 -5.96 -5.02 0.99
N GLN A 60 -6.87 -4.66 0.06
CA GLN A 60 -6.53 -4.37 -1.33
C GLN A 60 -5.55 -3.20 -1.47
N ALA A 61 -5.76 -2.09 -0.74
CA ALA A 61 -4.87 -0.93 -0.79
C ALA A 61 -3.45 -1.28 -0.32
N ILE A 62 -3.33 -2.08 0.74
CA ILE A 62 -2.04 -2.60 1.21
C ILE A 62 -1.39 -3.49 0.17
N GLU A 63 -2.16 -4.39 -0.44
CA GLU A 63 -1.63 -5.32 -1.42
C GLU A 63 -1.10 -4.59 -2.66
N TYR A 64 -1.82 -3.59 -3.16
CA TYR A 64 -1.34 -2.74 -4.24
C TYR A 64 -0.07 -1.97 -3.86
N MET A 65 0.02 -1.45 -2.64
CA MET A 65 1.24 -0.79 -2.16
C MET A 65 2.43 -1.75 -2.16
N LYS A 66 2.26 -3.00 -1.69
CA LYS A 66 3.33 -4.02 -1.71
C LYS A 66 3.79 -4.33 -3.13
N GLN A 67 2.84 -4.51 -4.06
CA GLN A 67 3.16 -4.77 -5.46
C GLN A 67 3.94 -3.60 -6.09
N MET A 68 3.56 -2.36 -5.80
CA MET A 68 4.28 -1.17 -6.26
C MET A 68 5.69 -1.07 -5.65
N HIS A 69 5.84 -1.40 -4.37
CA HIS A 69 7.14 -1.46 -3.71
C HIS A 69 8.06 -2.50 -4.36
N GLU A 70 7.56 -3.73 -4.58
CA GLU A 70 8.32 -4.78 -5.24
C GLU A 70 8.71 -4.40 -6.68
N ALA A 71 7.80 -3.78 -7.42
CA ALA A 71 8.08 -3.30 -8.77
C ALA A 71 9.19 -2.23 -8.76
N TYR A 72 9.11 -1.27 -7.84
CA TYR A 72 10.13 -0.24 -7.65
C TYR A 72 11.50 -0.83 -7.28
N GLU A 73 11.56 -1.78 -6.34
CA GLU A 73 12.80 -2.47 -5.95
C GLU A 73 13.43 -3.25 -7.12
N ARG A 74 12.62 -3.91 -7.96
CA ARG A 74 13.10 -4.58 -9.17
C ARG A 74 13.65 -3.58 -10.19
N MET A 75 13.03 -2.40 -10.31
CA MET A 75 13.51 -1.34 -11.19
C MET A 75 14.87 -0.78 -10.74
N LEU A 76 15.06 -0.57 -9.45
CA LEU A 76 16.36 -0.14 -8.91
C LEU A 76 17.46 -1.16 -9.20
N LYS A 77 17.21 -2.44 -8.92
CA LYS A 77 18.18 -3.52 -9.17
C LYS A 77 18.57 -3.64 -10.65
N THR A 78 17.60 -3.49 -11.55
CA THR A 78 17.86 -3.55 -13.00
C THR A 78 18.62 -2.33 -13.51
N ALA A 79 18.36 -1.14 -12.95
CA ALA A 79 19.14 0.07 -13.25
C ALA A 79 20.60 -0.05 -12.78
N ASP A 80 20.84 -0.56 -11.58
CA ASP A 80 22.19 -0.76 -11.03
C ASP A 80 23.02 -1.76 -11.86
N VAL A 81 22.41 -2.89 -12.24
CA VAL A 81 23.08 -3.90 -13.08
C VAL A 81 23.44 -3.32 -14.45
N SER A 82 22.53 -2.54 -15.06
CA SER A 82 22.79 -1.86 -16.34
C SER A 82 23.95 -0.87 -16.23
N ASN A 83 23.99 -0.06 -15.17
CA ASN A 83 25.05 0.92 -14.95
C ASN A 83 26.43 0.26 -14.70
N ASN A 84 26.46 -0.87 -13.99
CA ASN A 84 27.70 -1.61 -13.76
C ASN A 84 28.22 -2.34 -15.00
N ALA A 85 27.34 -2.80 -15.90
CA ALA A 85 27.73 -3.38 -17.18
C ALA A 85 28.34 -2.33 -18.11
N SER A 86 27.77 -1.12 -18.16
CA SER A 86 28.28 -0.02 -19.00
C SER A 86 29.62 0.56 -18.52
N LYS A 87 29.99 0.40 -17.24
CA LYS A 87 31.28 0.86 -16.70
C LYS A 87 32.45 -0.11 -16.92
N LYS A 88 32.18 -1.34 -17.34
CA LYS A 88 33.19 -2.40 -17.54
C LYS A 88 33.58 -2.62 -19.02
N LEU A 89 32.93 -1.92 -19.94
CA LEU A 89 33.27 -1.85 -21.36
C LEU A 89 34.05 -0.55 -21.63
#